data_AF-A0A5E8AWU3-F1
#
_entry.id   AF-A0A5E8AWU3-F1
#
_cell.length_a   1.000
_cell.length_b   1.000
_cell.length_c   1.000
_cell.angle_alpha   90.00
_cell.angle_beta   90.00
_cell.angle_gamma   90.00
#
_symmetry.space_group_name_H-M   'P 1'
#
loop_
_entity.id
_entity.type
_entity.pdbx_description
1 polymer ?
#
loop_
_entity_poly.entity_id
_entity_poly.type
_entity_poly.pdbx_seq_one_letter_code
_entity_poly.pdbx_strand_id
1 'polypeptide(L)'
;MGWFFGNNNNNNSNETSAQVSSIEPAKSEYSLGFDPSTVNVSSILSSPIDSTKLHPLAGLDRGLEYLNIEDDALSSLPGSQGIIPIKGWTDDLCYGTGTVYLLGLGVGGAYGLIEGLRKTPADASFKLRLNGILNAVTRRGPFLGNSAGVLTLIYNLINASIDKYRGKHDDWNSLASGAIAGAMFKCTKGPKPMLIASGLMAGAAGAWCAIKRAIF
;
A
#
# COMPACT_ATOMS: atom_id res chain seq x y z
N MET A 1 -14.11 79.65 -29.94
CA MET A 1 -13.96 78.49 -29.03
C MET A 1 -12.80 77.65 -29.55
N GLY A 2 -11.73 77.51 -28.76
CA GLY A 2 -10.62 76.56 -29.00
C GLY A 2 -9.53 77.00 -29.99
N TRP A 3 -8.50 77.66 -29.48
CA TRP A 3 -7.16 77.89 -30.05
C TRP A 3 -6.40 76.58 -30.34
N PHE A 4 -5.34 76.43 -31.15
CA PHE A 4 -4.62 77.18 -32.21
C PHE A 4 -3.59 76.15 -32.79
N PHE A 5 -3.44 76.09 -34.12
CA PHE A 5 -2.21 75.83 -34.90
C PHE A 5 -1.27 74.61 -34.67
N GLY A 6 -0.90 73.97 -35.79
CA GLY A 6 0.55 73.80 -36.08
C GLY A 6 1.07 72.38 -36.37
N ASN A 7 0.83 71.92 -37.60
CA ASN A 7 1.51 70.86 -38.36
C ASN A 7 3.03 70.70 -38.12
N ASN A 8 3.54 69.47 -37.90
CA ASN A 8 4.40 68.76 -38.88
C ASN A 8 4.66 67.27 -38.51
N ASN A 9 4.92 66.51 -39.56
CA ASN A 9 5.01 65.06 -39.72
C ASN A 9 6.12 64.30 -38.95
N ASN A 10 5.76 63.02 -38.72
CA ASN A 10 6.53 61.78 -38.91
C ASN A 10 7.57 61.28 -37.89
N ASN A 11 7.35 59.99 -37.59
CA ASN A 11 8.27 58.89 -37.33
C ASN A 11 8.65 58.54 -35.88
N ASN A 12 8.03 57.42 -35.45
CA ASN A 12 8.63 56.22 -34.88
C ASN A 12 9.45 56.30 -33.58
N SER A 13 8.85 55.71 -32.53
CA SER A 13 9.41 54.68 -31.65
C SER A 13 10.80 54.92 -31.02
N ASN A 14 10.84 55.28 -29.74
CA ASN A 14 11.27 54.39 -28.63
C ASN A 14 11.64 55.18 -27.36
N GLU A 15 11.08 54.70 -26.25
CA GLU A 15 11.63 54.52 -24.90
C GLU A 15 12.54 55.61 -24.28
N THR A 16 11.88 56.48 -23.52
CA THR A 16 12.02 56.70 -22.06
C THR A 16 13.30 56.23 -21.34
N SER A 17 14.09 57.25 -20.99
CA SER A 17 14.75 57.52 -19.70
C SER A 17 15.98 56.72 -19.27
N ALA A 18 17.10 57.44 -19.40
CA ALA A 18 18.33 57.29 -18.63
C ALA A 18 18.19 57.68 -17.14
N GLN A 19 18.96 56.99 -16.29
CA GLN A 19 19.78 57.58 -15.21
C GLN A 19 21.02 56.67 -15.07
N VAL A 20 22.27 57.09 -14.85
CA VAL A 20 22.92 58.39 -14.65
C VAL A 20 24.45 58.15 -14.89
N SER A 21 25.07 59.06 -15.64
CA SER A 21 26.48 59.47 -15.71
C SER A 21 27.62 58.45 -15.50
N SER A 22 28.40 58.17 -16.55
CA SER A 22 29.68 58.88 -16.84
C SER A 22 30.36 58.37 -18.13
N ILE A 23 30.34 59.23 -19.16
CA ILE A 23 31.30 59.50 -20.27
C ILE A 23 32.17 58.34 -20.85
N GLU A 24 31.96 58.11 -22.17
CA GLU A 24 32.52 57.19 -23.20
C GLU A 24 34.07 57.16 -23.45
N PRO A 25 34.65 56.27 -24.32
CA PRO A 25 34.00 55.46 -25.37
C PRO A 25 34.29 53.96 -25.42
N ALA A 26 33.37 53.30 -26.12
CA ALA A 26 33.28 51.88 -26.41
C ALA A 26 34.45 51.28 -27.20
N LYS A 27 34.75 50.01 -26.90
CA LYS A 27 34.73 48.93 -27.90
C LYS A 27 34.11 47.69 -27.27
N SER A 28 32.80 47.54 -27.44
CA SER A 28 32.11 46.27 -27.33
C SER A 28 32.31 45.49 -28.63
N GLU A 29 33.32 44.64 -28.67
CA GLU A 29 33.32 43.50 -29.59
C GLU A 29 32.63 42.34 -28.85
N TYR A 30 31.46 41.96 -29.36
CA TYR A 30 30.73 40.77 -28.95
C TYR A 30 31.56 39.56 -29.36
N SER A 31 32.48 39.14 -28.49
CA SER A 31 33.09 37.83 -28.56
C SER A 31 32.21 36.90 -27.72
N LEU A 32 31.59 35.92 -28.37
CA LEU A 32 31.15 34.70 -27.70
C LEU A 32 32.34 34.23 -26.88
N GLY A 33 32.28 34.36 -25.55
CA GLY A 33 33.41 34.26 -24.63
C GLY A 33 34.13 32.91 -24.66
N PHE A 34 34.84 32.67 -25.75
CA PHE A 34 35.66 31.51 -26.01
C PHE A 34 37.03 32.05 -26.44
N ASP A 35 37.90 32.21 -25.45
CA ASP A 35 39.29 32.58 -25.63
C ASP A 35 40.13 31.29 -25.79
N PRO A 36 40.66 30.98 -26.99
CA PRO A 36 41.43 29.76 -27.24
C PRO A 36 42.77 29.73 -26.48
N SER A 37 43.17 30.80 -25.80
CA SER A 37 44.35 30.84 -24.94
C SER A 37 44.06 30.49 -23.47
N THR A 38 42.79 30.51 -23.06
CA THR A 38 42.35 30.17 -21.68
C THR A 38 41.78 28.77 -21.57
N VAL A 39 41.22 28.24 -22.66
CA VAL A 39 40.78 26.84 -22.73
C VAL A 39 41.96 25.98 -23.15
N ASN A 40 42.80 25.68 -22.17
CA ASN A 40 43.89 24.74 -22.34
C ASN A 40 43.29 23.33 -22.49
N VAL A 41 43.57 22.63 -23.59
CA VAL A 41 43.18 21.20 -23.74
C VAL A 41 43.73 20.39 -22.57
N SER A 42 44.87 20.82 -22.02
CA SER A 42 45.43 20.27 -20.80
C SER A 42 44.50 20.41 -19.60
N SER A 43 43.72 21.49 -19.44
CA SER A 43 42.82 21.66 -18.28
C SER A 43 41.57 20.77 -18.34
N ILE A 44 41.12 20.43 -19.56
CA ILE A 44 40.06 19.44 -19.79
C ILE A 44 40.60 18.02 -19.56
N LEU A 45 41.83 17.74 -20.01
CA LEU A 45 42.49 16.44 -19.84
C LEU A 45 43.05 16.22 -18.41
N SER A 46 43.32 17.30 -17.67
CA SER A 46 43.85 17.28 -16.31
C SER A 46 42.76 17.37 -15.24
N SER A 47 41.49 17.57 -15.62
CA SER A 47 40.41 17.21 -14.72
C SER A 47 40.50 15.69 -14.51
N PRO A 48 40.47 15.16 -13.27
CA PRO A 48 40.54 13.74 -13.05
C PRO A 48 39.32 13.07 -13.69
N ILE A 49 39.51 12.54 -14.90
CA ILE A 49 38.50 11.73 -15.59
C ILE A 49 38.38 10.44 -14.77
N ASP A 50 37.35 10.40 -13.94
CA ASP A 50 37.00 9.24 -13.14
C ASP A 50 36.47 8.14 -14.08
N SER A 51 37.38 7.26 -14.52
CA SER A 51 37.09 6.16 -15.46
C SER A 51 36.09 5.15 -14.90
N THR A 52 35.85 5.15 -13.58
CA THR A 52 34.82 4.34 -12.95
C THR A 52 33.41 4.76 -13.35
N LYS A 53 33.21 6.02 -13.75
CA LYS A 53 31.93 6.58 -14.22
C LYS A 53 31.65 6.36 -15.71
N LEU A 54 32.68 6.00 -16.49
CA LEU A 54 32.60 5.75 -17.93
C LEU A 54 32.26 4.30 -18.26
N HIS A 55 32.39 3.41 -17.28
CA HIS A 55 32.00 2.01 -17.42
C HIS A 55 30.46 1.88 -17.48
N PRO A 56 29.90 1.05 -18.36
CA PRO A 56 28.46 0.88 -18.52
C PRO A 56 27.71 0.40 -17.25
N LEU A 57 28.39 -0.07 -16.20
CA LEU A 57 27.77 -0.37 -14.89
C LEU A 57 27.96 0.74 -13.85
N ALA A 58 28.48 1.92 -14.23
CA ALA A 58 28.57 3.09 -13.34
C ALA A 58 27.21 3.63 -12.87
N GLY A 59 26.13 3.25 -13.56
CA GLY A 59 24.75 3.59 -13.20
C GLY A 59 24.06 2.55 -12.31
N LEU A 60 24.71 1.42 -11.98
CA LEU A 60 24.10 0.35 -11.19
C LEU A 60 23.83 0.78 -9.74
N ASP A 61 24.61 1.74 -9.23
CA ASP A 61 24.41 2.40 -7.94
C ASP A 61 23.02 3.09 -7.84
N ARG A 62 22.56 3.72 -8.93
CA ARG A 62 21.20 4.29 -8.98
C ARG A 62 20.11 3.24 -9.11
N GLY A 63 20.42 2.06 -9.69
CA GLY A 63 19.50 0.91 -9.70
C GLY A 63 19.33 0.30 -8.30
N LEU A 64 20.36 0.38 -7.47
CA LEU A 64 20.31 0.02 -6.05
C LEU A 64 19.59 1.09 -5.22
N GLU A 65 19.67 2.36 -5.60
CA GLU A 65 18.92 3.45 -4.96
C GLU A 65 17.40 3.22 -5.06
N TYR A 66 16.88 2.67 -6.16
CA TYR A 66 15.46 2.28 -6.24
C TYR A 66 15.10 1.13 -5.31
N LEU A 67 15.95 0.10 -5.17
CA LEU A 67 15.72 -0.97 -4.19
C LEU A 67 15.76 -0.42 -2.76
N ASN A 68 16.65 0.54 -2.50
CA ASN A 68 16.79 1.17 -1.20
C ASN A 68 15.63 2.14 -0.90
N ILE A 69 15.09 2.84 -1.91
CA ILE A 69 13.90 3.72 -1.79
C ILE A 69 12.63 2.88 -1.61
N GLU A 70 12.48 1.75 -2.29
CA GLU A 70 11.34 0.84 -2.08
C GLU A 70 11.39 0.25 -0.65
N ASP A 71 12.57 -0.13 -0.18
CA ASP A 71 12.76 -0.56 1.21
C ASP A 71 12.49 0.59 2.19
N ASP A 72 12.95 1.82 1.93
CA ASP A 72 12.68 2.97 2.80
C ASP A 72 11.22 3.45 2.77
N ALA A 73 10.53 3.29 1.64
CA ALA A 73 9.10 3.50 1.53
C ALA A 73 8.31 2.47 2.36
N LEU A 74 8.84 1.26 2.53
CA LEU A 74 8.33 0.27 3.48
C LEU A 74 8.79 0.56 4.93
N SER A 75 9.97 1.18 5.13
CA SER A 75 10.53 1.59 6.43
C SER A 75 9.81 2.78 7.09
N SER A 76 9.25 3.70 6.30
CA SER A 76 8.66 4.95 6.79
C SER A 76 7.25 4.81 7.37
N LEU A 77 6.68 3.59 7.40
CA LEU A 77 5.50 3.32 8.20
C LEU A 77 5.84 3.43 9.70
N PRO A 78 5.06 4.18 10.51
CA PRO A 78 5.27 4.27 11.95
C PRO A 78 5.14 2.86 12.57
N GLY A 79 6.27 2.30 13.02
CA GLY A 79 6.38 0.93 13.55
C GLY A 79 7.57 0.10 13.04
N SER A 80 8.33 0.60 12.05
CA SER A 80 9.43 -0.16 11.42
C SER A 80 10.66 -0.43 12.30
N GLN A 81 10.74 0.12 13.52
CA GLN A 81 11.87 -0.13 14.45
C GLN A 81 11.54 -1.08 15.60
N GLY A 82 10.38 -1.76 15.56
CA GLY A 82 10.03 -2.80 16.52
C GLY A 82 10.66 -4.15 16.16
N ILE A 83 11.02 -4.94 17.19
CA ILE A 83 11.68 -6.27 17.11
C ILE A 83 10.82 -7.34 16.39
N ILE A 84 9.64 -6.98 15.87
CA ILE A 84 8.78 -7.84 15.07
C ILE A 84 8.23 -7.00 13.89
N PRO A 85 8.88 -7.02 12.72
CA PRO A 85 8.36 -6.32 11.54
C PRO A 85 7.11 -7.05 11.02
N ILE A 86 5.92 -6.65 11.49
CA ILE A 86 4.65 -6.98 10.81
C ILE A 86 4.56 -6.01 9.63
N LYS A 87 5.11 -6.39 8.48
CA LYS A 87 5.22 -5.48 7.33
C LYS A 87 4.31 -5.92 6.20
N GLY A 88 3.22 -5.16 6.05
CA GLY A 88 2.41 -5.09 4.85
C GLY A 88 1.11 -5.88 4.91
N TRP A 89 0.18 -5.51 4.04
CA TRP A 89 -1.13 -6.17 3.86
C TRP A 89 -1.04 -7.69 3.63
N THR A 90 0.12 -8.18 3.16
CA THR A 90 0.41 -9.59 2.89
C THR A 90 0.64 -10.36 4.20
N ASP A 91 1.14 -9.68 5.23
CA ASP A 91 1.38 -10.26 6.55
C ASP A 91 0.07 -10.56 7.25
N ASP A 92 -0.83 -9.57 7.29
CA ASP A 92 -2.21 -9.73 7.76
C ASP A 92 -2.96 -10.78 6.96
N LEU A 93 -2.69 -10.89 5.65
CA LEU A 93 -3.28 -11.93 4.83
C LEU A 93 -2.74 -13.31 5.18
N CYS A 94 -1.42 -13.52 5.25
CA CYS A 94 -0.84 -14.83 5.48
C CYS A 94 -1.03 -15.29 6.94
N TYR A 95 -0.59 -14.48 7.90
CA TYR A 95 -0.66 -14.82 9.31
C TYR A 95 -2.08 -14.67 9.85
N GLY A 96 -2.84 -13.66 9.43
CA GLY A 96 -4.23 -13.50 9.84
C GLY A 96 -5.12 -14.62 9.32
N THR A 97 -5.02 -14.99 8.04
CA THR A 97 -5.83 -16.10 7.51
C THR A 97 -5.37 -17.45 8.04
N GLY A 98 -4.06 -17.67 8.17
CA GLY A 98 -3.48 -18.90 8.70
C GLY A 98 -3.87 -19.14 10.16
N THR A 99 -3.79 -18.12 11.01
CA THR A 99 -4.19 -18.22 12.42
C THR A 99 -5.69 -18.49 12.56
N VAL A 100 -6.54 -17.78 11.81
CA VAL A 100 -7.99 -18.04 11.84
C VAL A 100 -8.34 -19.41 11.26
N TYR A 101 -7.63 -19.88 10.24
CA TYR A 101 -7.79 -21.22 9.69
C TYR A 101 -7.46 -22.29 10.73
N LEU A 102 -6.32 -22.16 11.43
CA LEU A 102 -5.92 -23.09 12.48
C LEU A 102 -6.86 -23.03 13.70
N LEU A 103 -7.34 -21.84 14.08
CA LEU A 103 -8.37 -21.70 15.11
C LEU A 103 -9.68 -22.36 14.69
N GLY A 104 -10.10 -22.18 13.44
CA GLY A 104 -11.28 -22.82 12.88
C GLY A 104 -11.15 -24.35 12.86
N LEU A 105 -9.97 -24.87 12.51
CA LEU A 105 -9.64 -26.29 12.61
C LEU A 105 -9.68 -26.79 14.05
N GLY A 106 -9.08 -26.05 14.99
CA GLY A 106 -9.05 -26.42 16.41
C GLY A 106 -10.44 -26.47 17.01
N VAL A 107 -11.24 -25.41 16.83
CA VAL A 107 -12.63 -25.34 17.33
C VAL A 107 -13.51 -26.37 16.63
N GLY A 108 -13.40 -26.50 15.30
CA GLY A 108 -14.17 -27.47 14.52
C GLY A 108 -13.81 -28.92 14.84
N GLY A 109 -12.53 -29.18 15.11
CA GLY A 109 -12.01 -30.47 15.54
C GLY A 109 -12.47 -30.82 16.95
N ALA A 110 -12.39 -29.89 17.90
CA ALA A 110 -12.91 -30.08 19.26
C ALA A 110 -14.43 -30.33 19.26
N TYR A 111 -15.18 -29.57 18.46
CA TYR A 111 -16.62 -29.80 18.27
C TYR A 111 -16.89 -31.17 17.65
N GLY A 112 -16.12 -31.56 16.62
CA GLY A 112 -16.20 -32.88 15.99
C GLY A 112 -15.86 -34.03 16.94
N LEU A 113 -14.93 -33.81 17.87
CA LEU A 113 -14.55 -34.77 18.90
C LEU A 113 -15.71 -34.97 19.89
N ILE A 114 -16.31 -33.88 20.39
CA ILE A 114 -17.47 -33.94 21.29
C ILE A 114 -18.65 -34.63 20.59
N GLU A 115 -18.92 -34.28 19.33
CA GLU A 115 -19.99 -34.90 18.56
C GLU A 115 -19.72 -36.39 18.28
N GLY A 116 -18.47 -36.76 17.98
CA GLY A 116 -18.03 -38.14 17.80
C GLY A 116 -18.18 -38.98 19.07
N LEU A 117 -17.81 -38.41 20.24
CA LEU A 117 -17.98 -39.05 21.54
C LEU A 117 -19.45 -39.26 21.90
N ARG A 118 -20.32 -38.29 21.60
CA ARG A 118 -21.76 -38.39 21.89
C ARG A 118 -22.50 -39.36 20.97
N LYS A 119 -22.08 -39.51 19.71
CA LYS A 119 -22.71 -40.40 18.73
C LYS A 119 -22.26 -41.85 18.84
N THR A 120 -21.12 -42.09 19.45
CA THR A 120 -20.54 -43.44 19.56
C THR A 120 -21.08 -44.13 20.82
N PRO A 121 -21.68 -45.33 20.71
CA PRO A 121 -22.15 -46.07 21.87
C PRO A 121 -20.99 -46.44 22.81
N ALA A 122 -21.22 -46.31 24.12
CA ALA A 122 -20.20 -46.57 25.14
C ALA A 122 -19.77 -48.06 25.19
N ASP A 123 -20.63 -48.96 24.74
CA ASP A 123 -20.45 -50.42 24.70
C ASP A 123 -19.63 -50.92 23.50
N ALA A 124 -19.23 -50.02 22.59
CA ALA A 124 -18.40 -50.40 21.45
C ALA A 124 -16.92 -50.61 21.84
N SER A 125 -16.25 -51.55 21.16
CA SER A 125 -14.80 -51.75 21.29
C SER A 125 -14.02 -50.47 20.99
N PHE A 126 -12.92 -50.23 21.72
CA PHE A 126 -12.09 -49.02 21.62
C PHE A 126 -11.69 -48.67 20.18
N LYS A 127 -11.40 -49.68 19.35
CA LYS A 127 -11.02 -49.49 17.93
C LYS A 127 -12.16 -48.91 17.08
N LEU A 128 -13.40 -49.38 17.30
CA LEU A 128 -14.57 -48.88 16.58
C LEU A 128 -14.94 -47.46 17.05
N ARG A 129 -14.77 -47.20 18.35
CA ARG A 129 -15.01 -45.87 18.94
C ARG A 129 -14.06 -44.82 18.38
N LEU A 130 -12.76 -45.16 18.30
CA LEU A 130 -11.77 -44.24 17.77
C LEU A 130 -12.02 -43.91 16.30
N ASN A 131 -12.44 -44.87 15.47
CA ASN A 131 -12.78 -44.64 14.08
C ASN A 131 -13.97 -43.67 13.93
N GLY A 132 -15.04 -43.88 14.72
CA GLY A 132 -16.20 -42.99 14.72
C GLY A 132 -15.88 -41.56 15.16
N ILE A 133 -15.07 -41.41 16.22
CA ILE A 133 -14.61 -40.11 16.70
C ILE A 133 -13.72 -39.43 15.66
N LEU A 134 -12.74 -40.14 15.11
CA LEU A 134 -11.81 -39.59 14.12
C LEU A 134 -12.55 -39.17 12.85
N ASN A 135 -13.52 -39.96 12.38
CA ASN A 135 -14.36 -39.59 11.25
C ASN A 135 -15.17 -38.31 11.53
N ALA A 136 -15.71 -38.17 12.75
CA ALA A 136 -16.44 -36.96 13.14
C ALA A 136 -15.53 -35.72 13.21
N VAL A 137 -14.32 -35.84 13.76
CA VAL A 137 -13.29 -34.79 13.82
C VAL A 137 -12.87 -34.37 12.42
N THR A 138 -12.49 -35.32 11.57
CA THR A 138 -12.02 -35.07 10.20
C THR A 138 -13.12 -34.51 9.29
N ARG A 139 -14.40 -34.75 9.61
CA ARG A 139 -15.51 -34.13 8.86
C ARG A 139 -15.81 -32.70 9.32
N ARG A 140 -15.82 -32.43 10.63
CA ARG A 140 -16.20 -31.11 11.19
C ARG A 140 -15.04 -30.11 11.19
N GLY A 141 -13.82 -30.55 11.43
CA GLY A 141 -12.62 -29.70 11.51
C GLY A 141 -12.38 -28.94 10.20
N PRO A 142 -12.01 -29.61 9.11
CA PRO A 142 -11.73 -28.98 7.82
C PRO A 142 -12.90 -28.15 7.27
N PHE A 143 -14.14 -28.58 7.50
CA PHE A 143 -15.31 -27.81 7.08
C PHE A 143 -15.36 -26.43 7.73
N LEU A 144 -15.12 -26.34 9.04
CA LEU A 144 -15.13 -25.08 9.77
C LEU A 144 -13.86 -24.26 9.49
N GLY A 145 -12.69 -24.92 9.45
CA GLY A 145 -11.41 -24.31 9.11
C GLY A 145 -11.42 -23.65 7.72
N ASN A 146 -11.79 -24.40 6.67
CA ASN A 146 -11.86 -23.90 5.30
C ASN A 146 -12.83 -22.71 5.18
N SER A 147 -13.98 -22.80 5.84
CA SER A 147 -14.96 -21.71 5.82
C SER A 147 -14.42 -20.45 6.51
N ALA A 148 -13.82 -20.59 7.69
CA ALA A 148 -13.26 -19.48 8.46
C ALA A 148 -12.07 -18.83 7.72
N GLY A 149 -11.16 -19.64 7.17
CA GLY A 149 -10.01 -19.15 6.41
C GLY A 149 -10.42 -18.34 5.17
N VAL A 150 -11.38 -18.83 4.38
CA VAL A 150 -11.89 -18.11 3.20
C VAL A 150 -12.57 -16.80 3.60
N LEU A 151 -13.38 -16.81 4.67
CA LEU A 151 -14.04 -15.62 5.19
C LEU A 151 -13.03 -14.53 5.60
N THR A 152 -12.00 -14.90 6.35
CA THR A 152 -10.92 -13.98 6.76
C THR A 152 -10.12 -13.49 5.57
N LEU A 153 -9.86 -14.35 4.59
CA LEU A 153 -9.11 -13.98 3.39
C LEU A 153 -9.85 -12.92 2.59
N ILE A 154 -11.14 -13.12 2.36
CA ILE A 154 -11.99 -12.15 1.65
C ILE A 154 -12.08 -10.85 2.46
N TYR A 155 -12.25 -10.92 3.78
CA TYR A 155 -12.29 -9.75 4.65
C TYR A 155 -10.99 -8.93 4.55
N ASN A 156 -9.83 -9.56 4.72
CA ASN A 156 -8.53 -8.89 4.67
C ASN A 156 -8.26 -8.28 3.29
N LEU A 157 -8.61 -8.99 2.21
CA LEU A 157 -8.47 -8.49 0.84
C LEU A 157 -9.32 -7.25 0.59
N ILE A 158 -10.59 -7.28 1.00
CA ILE A 158 -11.50 -6.15 0.85
C ILE A 158 -11.03 -4.99 1.72
N ASN A 159 -10.73 -5.25 2.99
CA ASN A 159 -10.29 -4.23 3.94
C ASN A 159 -9.05 -3.50 3.41
N ALA A 160 -8.03 -4.25 3.01
CA ALA A 160 -6.80 -3.67 2.49
C ALA A 160 -6.99 -2.97 1.12
N SER A 161 -7.90 -3.46 0.26
CA SER A 161 -8.24 -2.74 -0.98
C SER A 161 -8.88 -1.38 -0.70
N ILE A 162 -9.82 -1.30 0.24
CA ILE A 162 -10.49 -0.04 0.59
C ILE A 162 -9.50 0.89 1.32
N ASP A 163 -8.64 0.34 2.17
CA ASP A 163 -7.60 1.11 2.85
C ASP A 163 -6.62 1.74 1.84
N LYS A 164 -6.23 1.01 0.78
CA LYS A 164 -5.39 1.55 -0.30
C LYS A 164 -6.09 2.67 -1.09
N TYR A 165 -7.40 2.53 -1.32
CA TYR A 165 -8.16 3.55 -2.06
C TYR A 165 -8.46 4.81 -1.23
N ARG A 166 -8.67 4.67 0.09
CA ARG A 166 -9.17 5.75 0.95
C ARG A 166 -8.14 6.33 1.91
N GLY A 167 -7.02 5.62 2.14
CA GLY A 167 -5.91 6.06 2.98
C GLY A 167 -6.22 6.25 4.46
N LYS A 168 -7.38 5.74 4.94
CA LYS A 168 -7.85 5.88 6.32
C LYS A 168 -8.47 4.58 6.82
N HIS A 169 -8.09 4.18 8.02
CA HIS A 169 -8.66 3.04 8.74
C HIS A 169 -9.80 3.51 9.65
N ASP A 170 -11.04 3.42 9.16
CA ASP A 170 -12.24 3.78 9.93
C ASP A 170 -13.03 2.53 10.33
N ASP A 171 -13.75 2.57 11.45
CA ASP A 171 -14.65 1.49 11.90
C ASP A 171 -15.71 1.15 10.83
N TRP A 172 -16.12 2.15 10.05
CA TRP A 172 -17.05 1.96 8.93
C TRP A 172 -16.44 1.14 7.79
N ASN A 173 -15.12 1.22 7.60
CA ASN A 173 -14.44 0.40 6.62
C ASN A 173 -14.44 -1.07 7.03
N SER A 174 -14.12 -1.36 8.29
CA SER A 174 -14.18 -2.72 8.84
C SER A 174 -15.60 -3.31 8.84
N LEU A 175 -16.61 -2.47 9.10
CA LEU A 175 -18.01 -2.91 9.01
C LEU A 175 -18.43 -3.23 7.57
N ALA A 176 -18.07 -2.36 6.62
CA ALA A 176 -18.37 -2.55 5.21
C ALA A 176 -17.64 -3.76 4.61
N SER A 177 -16.35 -3.92 4.93
CA SER A 177 -15.56 -5.06 4.46
C SER A 177 -16.09 -6.39 5.02
N GLY A 178 -16.52 -6.42 6.29
CA GLY A 178 -17.25 -7.55 6.88
C GLY A 178 -18.54 -7.89 6.13
N ALA A 179 -19.38 -6.88 5.87
CA ALA A 179 -20.62 -7.07 5.12
C ALA A 179 -20.36 -7.65 3.71
N ILE A 180 -19.41 -7.06 2.97
CA ILE A 180 -19.07 -7.50 1.60
C ILE A 180 -18.46 -8.91 1.63
N ALA A 181 -17.63 -9.24 2.63
CA ALA A 181 -17.06 -10.58 2.76
C ALA A 181 -18.13 -11.65 3.01
N GLY A 182 -19.09 -11.37 3.89
CA GLY A 182 -20.23 -12.26 4.14
C GLY A 182 -21.13 -12.42 2.91
N ALA A 183 -21.36 -11.32 2.18
CA ALA A 183 -22.08 -11.33 0.92
C ALA A 183 -21.39 -12.22 -0.13
N MET A 184 -20.09 -12.06 -0.33
CA MET A 184 -19.31 -12.81 -1.30
C MET A 184 -19.21 -14.30 -0.94
N PHE A 185 -19.11 -14.64 0.36
CA PHE A 185 -19.07 -16.03 0.80
C PHE A 185 -20.38 -16.81 0.50
N LYS A 186 -21.54 -16.13 0.45
CA LYS A 186 -22.85 -16.76 0.24
C LYS A 186 -23.62 -16.30 -1.00
N CYS A 187 -22.98 -15.57 -1.91
CA CYS A 187 -23.62 -15.05 -3.12
C CYS A 187 -24.26 -16.16 -3.99
N THR A 188 -23.65 -17.34 -4.05
CA THR A 188 -24.13 -18.48 -4.86
C THR A 188 -25.36 -19.20 -4.29
N LYS A 189 -25.76 -18.90 -3.04
CA LYS A 189 -26.91 -19.57 -2.39
C LYS A 189 -28.19 -18.72 -2.42
N GLY A 190 -28.16 -17.56 -3.08
CA GLY A 190 -29.29 -16.64 -3.24
C GLY A 190 -29.25 -15.43 -2.30
N PRO A 191 -30.20 -14.48 -2.45
CA PRO A 191 -30.16 -13.19 -1.77
C PRO A 191 -30.41 -13.28 -0.26
N LYS A 192 -31.26 -14.21 0.19
CA LYS A 192 -31.55 -14.43 1.62
C LYS A 192 -30.31 -14.86 2.42
N PRO A 193 -29.60 -15.96 2.06
CA PRO A 193 -28.40 -16.36 2.79
C PRO A 193 -27.25 -15.36 2.63
N MET A 194 -27.19 -14.62 1.51
CA MET A 194 -26.25 -13.52 1.33
C MET A 194 -26.46 -12.43 2.38
N LEU A 195 -27.69 -11.94 2.57
CA LEU A 195 -28.01 -10.92 3.57
C LEU A 195 -27.72 -11.41 5.01
N ILE A 196 -28.10 -12.65 5.34
CA ILE A 196 -27.85 -13.22 6.67
C ILE A 196 -26.36 -13.32 6.95
N ALA A 197 -25.57 -13.83 6.00
CA ALA A 197 -24.12 -13.96 6.15
C ALA A 197 -23.44 -12.59 6.25
N SER A 198 -23.89 -11.62 5.45
CA SER A 198 -23.41 -10.23 5.52
C SER A 198 -23.69 -9.61 6.89
N GLY A 199 -24.90 -9.78 7.41
CA GLY A 199 -25.30 -9.28 8.72
C GLY A 199 -24.52 -9.93 9.87
N LEU A 200 -24.27 -11.25 9.80
CA LEU A 200 -23.47 -11.94 10.81
C LEU A 200 -22.02 -11.46 10.82
N MET A 201 -21.40 -11.31 9.65
CA MET A 201 -20.01 -10.82 9.55
C MET A 201 -19.89 -9.35 9.94
N ALA A 202 -20.80 -8.50 9.46
CA ALA A 202 -20.86 -7.10 9.87
C ALA A 202 -21.10 -6.97 11.38
N GLY A 203 -21.98 -7.80 11.94
CA GLY A 203 -22.22 -7.85 13.38
C GLY A 203 -20.97 -8.24 14.18
N ALA A 204 -20.20 -9.22 13.71
CA ALA A 204 -18.94 -9.61 14.34
C ALA A 204 -17.89 -8.49 14.27
N ALA A 205 -17.75 -7.83 13.11
CA ALA A 205 -16.87 -6.68 12.95
C ALA A 205 -17.29 -5.49 13.83
N GLY A 206 -18.59 -5.19 13.88
CA GLY A 206 -19.16 -4.14 14.73
C GLY A 206 -18.99 -4.44 16.23
N ALA A 207 -19.17 -5.71 16.64
CA ALA A 207 -18.90 -6.14 18.00
C ALA A 207 -17.43 -5.94 18.37
N TRP A 208 -16.51 -6.26 17.47
CA TRP A 208 -15.08 -6.00 17.67
C TRP A 208 -14.78 -4.50 17.81
N CYS A 209 -15.37 -3.65 16.97
CA CYS A 209 -15.20 -2.20 17.07
C CYS A 209 -15.76 -1.65 18.40
N ALA A 210 -16.93 -2.15 18.84
CA ALA A 210 -17.54 -1.77 20.10
C ALA A 210 -16.69 -2.20 21.31
N ILE A 211 -16.16 -3.43 21.30
CA ILE A 211 -15.23 -3.93 22.32
C ILE A 211 -13.98 -3.05 22.36
N LYS A 212 -13.42 -2.74 21.19
CA LYS A 212 -12.22 -1.93 21.10
C LYS A 212 -12.45 -0.55 21.73
N ARG A 213 -13.58 0.09 21.42
CA ARG A 213 -13.98 1.40 21.99
C ARG A 213 -14.37 1.35 23.47
N ALA A 214 -14.72 0.19 24.01
CA ALA A 214 -15.06 0.02 25.41
C ALA A 214 -13.84 -0.25 26.30
N ILE A 215 -12.79 -0.85 25.75
CA ILE A 215 -11.58 -1.25 26.48
C ILE A 215 -10.43 -0.26 26.27
N PHE A 216 -10.29 0.30 25.08
CA PHE A 216 -9.27 1.27 24.69
C PHE A 216 -9.91 2.63 24.43
#